data_AF-A0A528ASU2-F1
#
_entry.id   AF-A0A528ASU2-F1
#
_cell.length_a   1.000
_cell.length_b   1.000
_cell.length_c   1.000
_cell.angle_alpha   90.00
_cell.angle_beta   90.00
_cell.angle_gamma   90.00
#
_symmetry.space_group_name_H-M   'P 1'
#
loop_
_entity.id
_entity.type
_entity.pdbx_description
1 polymer ?
#
loop_
_entity_poly.entity_id
_entity_poly.type
_entity_poly.pdbx_seq_one_letter_code
_entity_poly.pdbx_strand_id
1 'polypeptide(L)' 'MNILVLYAHPVETSFNAGLHKVIVERLTAAGHAVDDCDLYAENFDPRLTRAELLGYHDERGAGDPAAPYV' A
#
# COMPACT_ATOMS: atom_id res chain seq x y z
N MET A 1 -13.22 -10.51 -5.88
CA MET A 1 -12.91 -9.11 -6.23
C MET A 1 -11.47 -8.85 -5.86
N ASN A 2 -10.82 -7.86 -6.47
CA ASN A 2 -9.47 -7.42 -6.10
C ASN A 2 -9.62 -6.22 -5.16
N ILE A 3 -8.97 -6.26 -4.00
CA ILE A 3 -9.12 -5.25 -2.96
C ILE A 3 -7.72 -4.85 -2.46
N LEU A 4 -7.43 -3.56 -2.51
CA LEU A 4 -6.26 -2.97 -1.85
C LEU A 4 -6.64 -2.59 -0.42
N VAL A 5 -5.89 -3.10 0.56
CA VAL A 5 -5.94 -2.67 1.95
C VAL A 5 -4.69 -1.84 2.21
N LEU A 6 -4.84 -0.52 2.23
CA LEU A 6 -3.77 0.41 2.58
C LEU A 6 -3.74 0.62 4.10
N TYR A 7 -2.67 0.17 4.75
CA TYR A 7 -2.45 0.32 6.18
C TYR A 7 -1.27 1.27 6.45
N ALA A 8 -1.51 2.22 7.36
CA ALA A 8 -0.58 3.32 7.62
C ALA A 8 -0.52 3.63 9.12
N HIS A 9 -0.09 2.67 9.93
CA HIS A 9 0.11 2.91 11.35
C HIS A 9 1.38 2.21 11.89
N PRO A 10 2.28 2.92 12.60
CA PRO A 10 3.60 2.40 12.97
C PRO A 10 3.58 1.45 14.18
N VAL A 11 2.50 1.45 14.97
CA VAL A 11 2.42 0.65 16.21
C VAL A 11 1.59 -0.60 15.96
N GLU A 12 2.22 -1.76 16.09
CA GLU A 12 1.68 -3.09 15.79
C GLU A 12 0.65 -3.57 16.84
N THR A 13 0.64 -2.95 18.02
CA THR A 13 -0.34 -3.21 19.09
C THR A 13 -1.48 -2.19 19.14
N SER A 14 -1.54 -1.29 18.17
CA SER A 14 -2.59 -0.28 18.09
C SER A 14 -3.95 -0.87 17.75
N PHE A 15 -5.01 -0.10 18.02
CA PHE A 15 -6.35 -0.42 17.53
C PHE A 15 -6.41 -0.55 16.00
N ASN A 16 -5.65 0.30 15.28
CA ASN A 16 -5.56 0.23 13.81
C ASN A 16 -4.94 -1.08 13.33
N ALA A 17 -3.87 -1.55 13.99
CA ALA A 17 -3.27 -2.85 13.67
C ALA A 17 -4.26 -4.01 13.89
N GLY A 18 -5.04 -3.94 14.98
CA GLY A 18 -6.10 -4.90 15.24
C GLY A 18 -7.19 -4.91 14.15
N LEU A 19 -7.63 -3.72 13.72
CA LEU A 19 -8.62 -3.58 12.65
C LEU A 19 -8.09 -4.08 11.29
N HIS A 20 -6.87 -3.68 10.93
CA HIS A 20 -6.18 -4.10 9.71
C HIS A 20 -6.13 -5.62 9.59
N LYS A 21 -5.63 -6.31 10.63
CA LYS A 21 -5.59 -7.77 10.69
C LYS A 21 -6.96 -8.39 10.45
N VAL A 22 -8.00 -7.92 11.16
CA VAL A 22 -9.36 -8.46 11.02
C VAL A 22 -9.89 -8.23 9.61
N ILE A 23 -9.63 -7.08 8.99
CA ILE A 23 -10.07 -6.78 7.61
C ILE A 23 -9.42 -7.76 6.63
N VAL A 24 -8.09 -7.88 6.63
CA VAL A 24 -7.35 -8.75 5.71
C VAL A 24 -7.79 -10.21 5.86
N GLU A 25 -7.90 -10.71 7.09
CA GLU A 25 -8.37 -12.06 7.38
C GLU A 25 -9.78 -12.31 6.83
N ARG A 26 -10.72 -11.38 7.04
CA ARG A 26 -12.12 -11.55 6.64
C ARG A 26 -12.31 -11.45 5.13
N LEU A 27 -11.63 -10.50 4.47
CA LEU A 27 -11.68 -10.36 3.02
C LEU A 27 -11.09 -11.59 2.32
N THR A 28 -9.96 -12.10 2.83
CA THR A 28 -9.33 -13.32 2.32
C THR A 28 -10.24 -14.53 2.51
N ALA A 29 -10.83 -14.69 3.70
CA ALA A 29 -11.77 -15.79 3.99
C ALA A 29 -13.05 -15.74 3.13
N ALA A 30 -13.44 -14.55 2.65
CA ALA A 30 -14.54 -14.38 1.70
C ALA A 30 -14.17 -14.69 0.24
N GLY A 31 -12.92 -15.12 -0.04
CA GLY A 31 -12.45 -15.48 -1.37
C GLY A 31 -12.09 -14.27 -2.25
N HIS A 32 -11.79 -13.12 -1.64
CA HIS A 32 -11.26 -11.97 -2.38
C HIS A 32 -9.74 -12.08 -2.55
N ALA A 33 -9.23 -11.55 -3.66
CA ALA A 33 -7.80 -11.29 -3.81
C ALA A 33 -7.50 -9.98 -3.09
N VAL A 34 -6.65 -10.05 -2.07
CA VAL A 34 -6.28 -8.90 -1.23
C VAL A 34 -4.83 -8.54 -1.50
N ASP A 35 -4.60 -7.29 -1.83
CA ASP A 35 -3.29 -6.65 -1.80
C ASP A 35 -3.15 -5.92 -0.46
N ASP A 36 -2.22 -6.37 0.36
CA ASP A 36 -2.01 -5.88 1.72
C ASP A 36 -0.80 -4.95 1.76
N CYS A 37 -1.07 -3.65 1.60
CA CYS A 37 -0.05 -2.62 1.51
C CYS A 37 0.14 -1.92 2.86
N ASP A 38 1.24 -2.22 3.55
CA ASP A 38 1.61 -1.61 4.81
C ASP A 38 2.73 -0.59 4.59
N LEU A 39 2.37 0.70 4.58
CA LEU A 39 3.30 1.78 4.28
C LEU A 39 4.48 1.85 5.27
N TYR A 40 4.28 1.45 6.53
CA TYR A 40 5.33 1.48 7.53
C TYR A 40 6.24 0.25 7.41
N ALA A 41 5.67 -0.93 7.23
CA ALA A 41 6.48 -2.15 7.01
C ALA A 41 7.25 -2.10 5.69
N GLU A 42 6.68 -1.49 4.65
CA GLU A 42 7.32 -1.29 3.36
C GLU A 42 8.30 -0.11 3.32
N ASN A 43 8.40 0.66 4.41
CA ASN A 43 9.25 1.85 4.50
C ASN A 43 9.00 2.83 3.33
N PHE A 44 7.72 3.10 3.05
CA PHE A 44 7.30 4.01 2.00
C PHE A 44 7.90 5.40 2.20
N ASP A 45 8.48 5.98 1.15
CA ASP A 45 8.97 7.36 1.16
C ASP A 45 7.84 8.31 0.72
N PRO A 46 7.25 9.12 1.62
CA PRO A 46 6.14 10.00 1.26
C PRO A 46 6.60 11.28 0.53
N ARG A 47 7.90 11.48 0.33
CA ARG A 47 8.45 12.69 -0.28
C ARG A 47 8.48 12.56 -1.79
N LEU A 48 7.81 13.48 -2.48
CA LEU A 48 7.98 13.62 -3.91
C LEU A 48 9.39 14.15 -4.23
N THR A 49 10.23 13.31 -4.81
CA THR A 49 11.56 13.66 -5.27
C THR A 49 11.52 14.53 -6.52
N ARG A 50 12.63 15.22 -6.81
CA ARG A 50 12.77 15.99 -8.05
C ARG A 50 12.63 15.11 -9.30
N ALA A 51 13.16 13.88 -9.27
CA ALA A 51 13.10 12.97 -10.41
C ALA A 51 11.64 12.57 -10.71
N GLU A 52 10.88 12.20 -9.68
CA GLU A 52 9.45 11.89 -9.79
C GLU A 52 8.64 13.10 -10.28
N LEU A 53 8.93 14.30 -9.77
CA LEU A 53 8.24 15.51 -10.24
C LEU A 53 8.50 15.80 -11.72
N LEU A 54 9.74 15.60 -12.19
CA LEU A 54 10.07 15.79 -13.61
C LEU A 54 9.38 14.77 -14.51
N GLY A 55 9.25 13.52 -14.06
CA GLY A 55 8.59 12.43 -14.79
C GLY A 55 7.08 12.33 -14.55
N TYR A 56 6.47 13.27 -13.82
CA TYR A 56 5.07 13.15 -13.37
C TYR A 56 4.05 13.02 -14.50
N HIS A 57 4.38 13.54 -15.69
CA HIS A 57 3.53 13.48 -16.87
C HIS A 57 3.95 12.41 -17.89
N ASP A 58 5.03 11.68 -17.62
CA ASP A 58 5.46 10.60 -18.48
C ASP A 58 4.48 9.42 -18.37
N GLU A 59 4.42 8.58 -19.40
CA GLU A 59 3.64 7.35 -19.32
C GLU A 59 4.18 6.45 -18.19
N ARG A 60 3.30 6.02 -17.30
CA ARG A 60 3.66 5.09 -16.22
C ARG A 60 4.19 3.79 -16.82
N GLY A 61 5.28 3.29 -16.27
CA GLY A 61 5.90 2.04 -16.70
C GLY A 61 6.69 1.39 -15.58
N ALA A 62 7.43 0.32 -15.91
CA ALA A 62 8.19 -0.45 -14.93
C ALA A 62 9.28 0.34 -14.18
N GLY A 63 9.63 1.55 -14.64
CA GLY A 63 10.56 2.46 -13.97
C GLY A 63 9.89 3.53 -13.09
N ASP A 64 8.55 3.58 -13.03
CA ASP A 64 7.81 4.49 -12.15
C ASP A 64 8.04 4.05 -10.68
N PRO A 65 8.49 4.95 -9.77
CA PRO A 65 8.65 4.63 -8.36
C PRO A 65 7.37 4.13 -7.68
N ALA A 66 6.19 4.48 -8.21
CA ALA A 66 4.92 3.98 -7.74
C ALA A 66 4.57 2.58 -8.29
N ALA A 67 5.27 2.04 -9.29
CA ALA A 67 4.96 0.77 -9.95
C ALA A 67 4.78 -0.44 -9.00
N PRO A 68 5.48 -0.55 -7.86
CA PRO A 68 5.22 -1.63 -6.89
C PRO A 68 3.82 -1.57 -6.24
N TYR A 69 3.11 -0.44 -6.35
CA TYR A 69 1.84 -0.16 -5.68
C TYR A 69 0.62 -0.10 -6.63
N VAL A 70 0.79 -0.34 -7.95
CA VAL A 70 -0.28 -0.17 -8.97
C VAL A 70 -0.42 -1.35 -9.92
#